data_AF-A0A1A9ZNW3-F1
#
_entry.id   AF-A0A1A9ZNW3-F1
#
_cell.length_a   1.000
_cell.length_b   1.000
_cell.length_c   1.000
_cell.angle_alpha   90.00
_cell.angle_beta   90.00
_cell.angle_gamma   90.00
#
_symmetry.space_group_name_H-M   'P 1'
#
loop_
_entity.id
_entity.type
_entity.pdbx_description
1 polymer ?
#
loop_
_entity_poly.entity_id
_entity_poly.type
_entity_poly.pdbx_seq_one_letter_code
_entity_poly.pdbx_strand_id
1 'polypeptide(L)'
;MVERIEDLNLPNAVIARLIKEALPDGTNVSKEARAAIARAASIFVIFLTSTSTNLAHKQNHKSITTANILDALKKLEFESFIDPLTQDLEGYRKLVKEKKEKTKKETSAKADDATATVTKDAN
;
A
#
# COMPACT_ATOMS: atom_id res chain seq x y z
N MET A 1 -15.69 10.27 13.11
CA MET A 1 -16.09 10.67 11.74
C MET A 1 -15.02 11.63 11.27
N VAL A 2 -14.48 11.46 10.06
CA VAL A 2 -13.54 12.44 9.51
C VAL A 2 -14.34 13.72 9.27
N GLU A 3 -14.03 14.79 10.01
CA GLU A 3 -14.82 16.01 9.92
C GLU A 3 -14.33 16.94 8.81
N ARG A 4 -13.03 16.86 8.45
CA ARG A 4 -12.42 17.70 7.41
C ARG A 4 -11.39 16.93 6.58
N ILE A 5 -11.24 17.27 5.31
CA ILE A 5 -10.26 16.66 4.39
C ILE A 5 -8.83 16.87 4.93
N GLU A 6 -8.60 17.98 5.62
CA GLU A 6 -7.34 18.33 6.24
C GLU A 6 -6.88 17.31 7.30
N ASP A 7 -7.81 16.60 7.93
CA ASP A 7 -7.52 15.57 8.93
C ASP A 7 -7.01 14.26 8.27
N LEU A 8 -7.14 14.14 6.94
CA LEU A 8 -6.63 13.02 6.13
C LEU A 8 -5.30 13.34 5.42
N ASN A 9 -4.71 14.50 5.68
CA ASN A 9 -3.49 14.91 5.00
C ASN A 9 -2.33 13.98 5.32
N LEU A 10 -1.65 13.54 4.26
CA LEU A 10 -0.41 12.79 4.35
C LEU A 10 0.71 13.68 4.93
N PRO A 11 1.76 13.08 5.53
CA PRO A 11 2.85 13.86 6.11
C PRO A 11 3.47 14.84 5.11
N ASN A 12 3.48 16.13 5.45
CA ASN A 12 3.94 17.19 4.55
C ASN A 12 5.37 16.99 4.06
N ALA A 13 6.24 16.39 4.88
CA ALA A 13 7.62 16.08 4.48
C ALA A 13 7.69 15.07 3.32
N VAL A 14 6.81 14.05 3.34
CA VAL A 14 6.74 13.03 2.28
C VAL A 14 6.20 13.65 1.00
N ILE A 15 5.13 14.43 1.09
CA ILE A 15 4.57 15.16 -0.07
C ILE A 15 5.62 16.10 -0.68
N ALA A 16 6.32 16.88 0.14
CA ALA A 16 7.35 17.79 -0.35
C ALA A 16 8.51 17.07 -1.06
N ARG A 17 8.91 15.89 -0.56
CA ARG A 17 9.92 15.04 -1.20
C ARG A 17 9.44 14.53 -2.57
N LEU A 18 8.24 13.95 -2.62
CA LEU A 18 7.66 13.40 -3.87
C LEU A 18 7.48 14.48 -4.94
N ILE A 19 7.04 15.69 -4.55
CA ILE A 19 6.91 16.81 -5.50
C ILE A 19 8.27 17.18 -6.09
N LYS A 20 9.33 17.23 -5.29
CA LYS A 20 10.68 17.55 -5.78
C LYS A 20 11.23 16.45 -6.69
N GLU A 21 11.01 15.18 -6.35
CA GLU A 21 11.41 14.04 -7.18
C GLU A 21 10.71 14.03 -8.55
N ALA A 22 9.53 14.64 -8.66
CA ALA A 22 8.78 14.77 -9.91
C ALA A 22 9.16 16.01 -10.74
N LEU A 23 10.08 16.87 -10.27
CA LEU A 23 10.44 18.14 -10.91
C LEU A 23 11.96 18.22 -11.17
N PRO A 24 12.41 19.06 -12.12
CA PRO A 24 13.83 19.31 -12.31
C PRO A 24 14.52 19.91 -11.08
N ASP A 25 15.80 19.60 -10.91
CA ASP A 25 16.61 20.13 -9.83
C ASP A 25 16.59 21.68 -9.80
N GLY A 26 16.52 22.23 -8.58
CA GLY A 26 16.45 23.68 -8.37
C GLY A 26 15.06 24.30 -8.55
N THR A 27 14.04 23.52 -8.92
CA THR A 27 12.66 24.02 -9.03
C THR A 27 12.08 24.39 -7.66
N ASN A 28 11.59 25.62 -7.54
CA ASN A 28 10.90 26.10 -6.34
C ASN A 28 9.38 25.91 -6.47
N VAL A 29 8.77 25.42 -5.40
CA VAL A 29 7.32 25.24 -5.29
C VAL A 29 6.78 26.14 -4.18
N SER A 30 5.67 26.83 -4.40
CA SER A 30 5.07 27.70 -3.37
C SER A 30 4.46 26.90 -2.22
N LYS A 31 4.18 27.56 -1.08
CA LYS A 31 3.50 26.91 0.05
C LYS A 31 2.07 26.52 -0.32
N GLU A 32 1.41 27.38 -1.09
CA GLU A 32 0.04 27.24 -1.56
C GLU A 32 -0.09 26.05 -2.52
N ALA A 33 0.86 25.89 -3.45
CA ALA A 33 0.89 24.75 -4.37
C ALA A 33 1.10 23.43 -3.61
N ARG A 34 2.03 23.39 -2.63
CA ARG A 34 2.21 22.21 -1.78
C ARG A 34 0.94 21.84 -1.00
N ALA A 35 0.27 22.84 -0.42
CA ALA A 35 -0.97 22.63 0.31
C ALA A 35 -2.13 22.16 -0.60
N ALA A 36 -2.18 22.66 -1.85
CA ALA A 36 -3.13 22.20 -2.85
C ALA A 36 -2.87 20.73 -3.22
N ILE A 37 -1.61 20.35 -3.49
CA ILE A 37 -1.24 18.96 -3.81
C ILE A 37 -1.52 18.01 -2.64
N ALA A 38 -1.23 18.43 -1.40
CA ALA A 38 -1.53 17.62 -0.21
C ALA A 38 -3.04 17.31 -0.11
N ARG A 39 -3.90 18.32 -0.29
CA ARG A 39 -5.36 18.12 -0.31
C ARG A 39 -5.81 17.27 -1.50
N ALA A 40 -5.23 17.49 -2.68
CA ALA A 40 -5.54 16.70 -3.87
C ALA A 40 -5.18 15.22 -3.69
N ALA A 41 -4.07 14.90 -3.02
CA ALA A 41 -3.69 13.53 -2.70
C ALA A 41 -4.72 12.84 -1.80
N SER A 42 -5.21 13.54 -0.77
CA SER A 42 -6.28 13.02 0.10
C SER A 42 -7.57 12.75 -0.69
N ILE A 43 -7.96 13.70 -1.56
CA ILE A 43 -9.13 13.55 -2.44
C ILE A 43 -8.95 12.40 -3.42
N PHE A 44 -7.75 12.23 -3.97
CA PHE A 44 -7.43 11.12 -4.89
C PHE A 44 -7.67 9.77 -4.23
N VAL A 45 -7.21 9.57 -2.99
CA VAL A 45 -7.45 8.31 -2.26
C VAL A 45 -8.94 8.07 -2.05
N ILE A 46 -9.70 9.10 -1.66
CA ILE A 46 -11.16 8.99 -1.47
C ILE A 46 -11.84 8.65 -2.80
N PHE A 47 -11.46 9.34 -3.88
CA PHE A 47 -12.06 9.18 -5.19
C PHE A 47 -11.80 7.80 -5.79
N LEU A 48 -10.55 7.32 -5.70
CA LEU A 48 -10.16 5.98 -6.13
C LEU A 48 -10.88 4.90 -5.30
N THR A 49 -10.96 5.09 -3.98
CA THR A 49 -11.64 4.15 -3.07
C THR A 49 -13.14 4.09 -3.36
N SER A 50 -13.79 5.23 -3.57
CA SER A 50 -15.21 5.31 -3.94
C SER A 50 -15.48 4.61 -5.27
N THR A 51 -14.64 4.85 -6.27
CA THR A 51 -14.77 4.22 -7.59
C THR A 51 -14.57 2.71 -7.51
N SER A 52 -13.56 2.26 -6.75
CA SER A 52 -13.27 0.84 -6.53
C SER A 52 -14.39 0.14 -5.76
N THR A 53 -14.96 0.80 -4.75
CA THR A 53 -16.13 0.33 -4.00
C THR A 53 -17.33 0.12 -4.92
N ASN A 54 -17.62 1.09 -5.78
CA ASN A 54 -18.71 0.98 -6.75
C ASN A 54 -18.51 -0.19 -7.73
N LEU A 55 -17.27 -0.44 -8.18
CA LEU A 55 -16.96 -1.59 -9.03
C LEU A 55 -17.13 -2.92 -8.31
N ALA A 56 -16.67 -3.02 -7.05
CA ALA A 56 -16.85 -4.20 -6.23
C ALA A 56 -18.35 -4.51 -6.01
N HIS A 57 -19.16 -3.50 -5.67
CA HIS A 57 -20.60 -3.67 -5.51
C HIS A 57 -21.31 -4.11 -6.80
N LYS A 58 -20.93 -3.56 -7.96
CA LYS A 58 -21.47 -4.00 -9.26
C LYS A 58 -21.19 -5.47 -9.55
N GLN A 59 -20.10 -6.01 -9.01
CA GLN A 59 -19.72 -7.43 -9.11
C GLN A 59 -20.30 -8.29 -7.96
N ASN A 60 -21.20 -7.73 -7.13
CA ASN A 60 -21.73 -8.38 -5.92
C ASN A 60 -20.65 -8.77 -4.89
N HIS A 61 -19.50 -8.12 -4.91
CA HIS A 61 -18.46 -8.31 -3.92
C HIS A 61 -18.71 -7.41 -2.70
N LYS A 62 -18.49 -7.97 -1.50
CA LYS A 62 -18.55 -7.23 -0.22
C LYS A 62 -17.22 -6.52 0.12
N SER A 63 -16.16 -6.84 -0.61
CA SER A 63 -14.81 -6.35 -0.37
C SER A 63 -14.20 -5.85 -1.67
N ILE A 64 -13.40 -4.79 -1.57
CA ILE A 64 -12.60 -4.29 -2.69
C ILE A 64 -11.46 -5.28 -2.97
N THR A 65 -11.31 -5.68 -4.22
CA THR A 65 -10.20 -6.51 -4.68
C THR A 65 -9.16 -5.68 -5.44
N THR A 66 -7.95 -6.22 -5.63
CA THR A 66 -6.91 -5.57 -6.44
C THR A 66 -7.39 -5.29 -7.88
N ALA A 67 -8.16 -6.22 -8.47
CA ALA A 67 -8.73 -6.02 -9.80
C ALA A 67 -9.66 -4.80 -9.84
N ASN A 68 -10.48 -4.60 -8.80
CA ASN A 68 -11.35 -3.42 -8.73
C ASN A 68 -10.57 -2.11 -8.68
N ILE A 69 -9.41 -2.08 -8.01
CA ILE A 69 -8.55 -0.89 -7.96
C ILE A 69 -7.91 -0.62 -9.32
N LEU A 70 -7.38 -1.65 -9.99
CA LEU A 70 -6.76 -1.50 -11.31
C LEU A 70 -7.79 -1.08 -12.38
N ASP A 71 -9.00 -1.64 -12.34
CA ASP A 71 -10.09 -1.23 -13.23
C ASP A 71 -10.61 0.18 -12.92
N ALA A 72 -10.61 0.58 -11.63
CA ALA A 72 -10.92 1.95 -11.25
C ALA A 72 -9.89 2.92 -11.84
N LEU A 73 -8.59 2.61 -11.81
CA LEU A 73 -7.56 3.45 -12.42
C LEU A 73 -7.77 3.65 -13.92
N LYS A 74 -8.16 2.61 -14.67
CA LYS A 74 -8.56 2.75 -16.08
C LYS A 74 -9.78 3.65 -16.24
N LYS A 75 -10.80 3.45 -15.41
CA LYS A 75 -12.03 4.27 -15.48
C LYS A 75 -11.79 5.74 -15.18
N LEU A 76 -10.76 6.03 -14.39
CA LEU A 76 -10.38 7.38 -13.97
C LEU A 76 -9.26 7.98 -14.85
N GLU A 77 -8.90 7.32 -15.95
CA GLU A 77 -7.87 7.78 -16.91
C GLU A 77 -6.46 7.91 -16.27
N PHE A 78 -6.16 7.01 -15.33
CA PHE A 78 -4.84 6.85 -14.70
C PHE A 78 -4.15 5.55 -15.15
N GLU A 79 -4.26 5.18 -16.43
CA GLU A 79 -3.71 3.93 -16.97
C GLU A 79 -2.20 3.81 -16.79
N SER A 80 -1.48 4.94 -16.81
CA SER A 80 -0.03 5.00 -16.59
C SER A 80 0.40 4.46 -15.22
N PHE A 81 -0.52 4.36 -14.25
CA PHE A 81 -0.23 3.82 -12.92
C PHE A 81 -0.33 2.30 -12.86
N ILE A 82 -0.95 1.66 -13.85
CA ILE A 82 -1.30 0.22 -13.78
C ILE A 82 -0.05 -0.65 -13.83
N ASP A 83 0.85 -0.39 -14.77
CA ASP A 83 2.05 -1.22 -14.93
C ASP A 83 2.98 -1.12 -13.71
N PRO A 84 3.34 0.08 -13.20
CA PRO A 84 4.14 0.20 -11.98
C PRO A 84 3.48 -0.45 -10.77
N LEU A 85 2.17 -0.25 -10.56
CA LEU A 85 1.46 -0.83 -9.42
C LEU A 85 1.36 -2.36 -9.50
N THR A 86 1.29 -2.92 -10.71
CA THR A 86 1.29 -4.37 -10.90
C THR A 86 2.64 -4.97 -10.54
N GLN A 87 3.74 -4.31 -10.90
CA GLN A 87 5.10 -4.72 -10.51
C GLN A 87 5.28 -4.65 -8.98
N ASP A 88 4.83 -3.57 -8.35
CA ASP A 88 4.88 -3.40 -6.89
C ASP A 88 4.06 -4.48 -6.17
N LEU A 89 2.88 -4.84 -6.70
CA LEU A 89 2.02 -5.88 -6.17
C LEU A 89 2.70 -7.26 -6.21
N GLU A 90 3.37 -7.59 -7.31
CA GLU A 90 4.12 -8.83 -7.46
C GLU A 90 5.28 -8.90 -6.46
N GLY A 91 6.05 -7.81 -6.35
CA GLY A 91 7.11 -7.66 -5.36
C GLY A 91 6.60 -7.86 -3.94
N TYR A 92 5.49 -7.21 -3.58
CA TYR A 92 4.84 -7.36 -2.28
C TYR A 92 4.42 -8.81 -2.00
N ARG A 93 3.77 -9.48 -2.96
CA ARG A 93 3.33 -10.88 -2.82
C ARG A 93 4.51 -11.81 -2.56
N LYS A 94 5.63 -11.61 -3.25
CA LYS A 94 6.87 -12.38 -3.04
C LYS A 94 7.43 -12.16 -1.63
N LEU A 95 7.55 -10.90 -1.20
CA LEU A 95 8.03 -10.55 0.14
C LEU A 95 7.15 -11.13 1.26
N VAL A 96 5.82 -11.10 1.10
CA VAL A 96 4.89 -11.68 2.07
C VAL A 96 5.04 -13.21 2.14
N LYS A 97 5.24 -13.87 1.00
CA LYS A 97 5.48 -15.32 0.95
C LYS A 97 6.78 -15.70 1.66
N GLU A 98 7.87 -15.00 1.36
CA GLU A 98 9.18 -15.24 2.00
C GLU A 98 9.13 -15.03 3.51
N LYS A 99 8.44 -13.98 4.00
CA LYS A 99 8.24 -13.77 5.44
C LYS A 99 7.53 -14.94 6.10
N LYS A 100 6.43 -15.44 5.50
CA LYS A 100 5.71 -16.61 6.02
C LYS A 100 6.58 -17.86 6.07
N GLU A 101 7.41 -18.09 5.05
CA GLU A 101 8.33 -19.23 5.01
C GLU A 101 9.43 -19.13 6.08
N LYS A 102 9.97 -17.93 6.34
CA LYS A 102 10.93 -17.70 7.43
C LYS A 102 10.31 -17.96 8.81
N THR A 103 9.12 -17.42 9.08
CA THR A 103 8.42 -17.67 10.35
C THR A 103 8.09 -19.15 10.55
N LYS A 104 7.76 -19.87 9.46
CA LYS A 104 7.51 -21.32 9.50
C LYS A 104 8.79 -22.12 9.81
N LYS A 105 9.94 -21.71 9.26
CA LYS A 105 11.24 -22.32 9.57
C LYS A 105 11.69 -22.06 11.01
N GLU A 106 11.46 -20.86 11.54
CA GLU A 106 11.79 -20.52 12.92
C GLU A 106 10.92 -21.26 13.94
N THR A 107 9.63 -21.48 13.62
CA THR A 107 8.71 -22.26 14.47
C THR A 107 9.02 -23.76 14.41
N SER A 108 9.45 -24.31 13.26
CA SER A 108 9.92 -25.70 13.20
C SER A 108 11.27 -25.90 13.90
N ALA A 109 12.20 -24.95 13.79
CA ALA A 109 13.50 -25.03 14.49
C ALA A 109 13.36 -24.96 16.02
N LYS A 110 12.40 -24.19 16.55
CA LYS A 110 12.08 -24.18 17.99
C LYS A 110 11.38 -25.45 18.46
N ALA A 111 10.61 -26.11 17.59
CA ALA A 111 10.01 -27.40 17.93
C ALA A 111 11.07 -28.50 18.04
N ASP A 112 12.03 -28.52 17.11
CA ASP A 112 13.12 -29.51 17.12
C ASP A 112 14.07 -29.35 18.33
N ASP A 113 14.37 -28.11 18.76
CA ASP A 113 15.21 -27.82 19.94
C ASP A 113 14.55 -28.22 21.28
N ALA A 114 13.22 -28.10 21.37
CA ALA A 114 12.45 -28.54 22.54
C ALA A 114 12.38 -30.08 22.67
N THR A 115 12.44 -30.82 21.55
CA THR A 115 12.52 -32.30 21.57
C THR A 115 13.91 -32.83 21.88
N ALA A 116 14.97 -32.07 21.57
CA ALA A 116 16.35 -32.47 21.84
C ALA A 116 16.77 -32.29 23.32
N THR A 117 16.10 -31.40 24.07
CA THR A 117 16.37 -31.19 25.50
C THR A 117 15.73 -32.26 26.39
N VAL A 118 14.57 -32.82 26.02
CA VAL A 118 13.87 -33.85 26.81
C VAL A 118 14.56 -35.23 26.78
N THR A 119 15.36 -35.52 25.76
CA THR A 119 16.01 -36.84 25.58
C THR A 119 17.36 -36.98 26.28
N LYS A 120 17.91 -35.92 26.89
CA LYS A 120 19.23 -35.95 27.53
C LYS A 120 19.21 -36.25 29.04
N ASP A 121 18.05 -36.14 29.68
CA ASP A 121 17.88 -36.37 31.13
C ASP A 121 17.38 -37.78 31.50
N ALA A 122 17.32 -38.71 30.53
CA ALA A 122 16.71 -40.02 30.69
C ALA A 122 17.68 -41.23 30.64
N ASN A 123 18.98 -41.03 30.91
CA ASN A 123 19.92 -42.16 31.02
C ASN A 123 20.84 -42.07 32.22
#